data_AF-A0A8H7LAV3-F1
#
_entry.id   AF-A0A8H7LAV3-F1
#
_cell.length_a   1.000
_cell.length_b   1.000
_cell.length_c   1.000
_cell.angle_alpha   90.00
_cell.angle_beta   90.00
_cell.angle_gamma   90.00
#
_symmetry.space_group_name_H-M   'P 1'
#
loop_
_entity.id
_entity.type
_entity.pdbx_description
1 polymer ?
#
loop_
_entity_poly.entity_id
_entity_poly.type
_entity_poly.pdbx_seq_one_letter_code
_entity_poly.pdbx_strand_id
1 'polypeptide(L)'
;MAPNVKLTLAVIASVVPPQTLSDLLLGQFDMENDFQLLFQWLQPFYIGPGSELWEPLVRVKAAAKHCLRDKSQHTQFVRLYLNSVGKAFHVHFLPFLESALLALVIEHVASLYAFYRRQTAVLNLSPLALEMLSRGLIAIFIRHLQAPKFLTALETALRQANGDIPRLWLKALANVGMKPAIQEIVVRISASKIHDHVERTYSGVWHTSVLKELEEWVRVDLYPFFAVGCIDSSASSSNDLVQIAHDELISVRISEIYHIVLHFPRSKFALAELHQCLSLELNPHALHQYRSRLVESFVRECHSHSLHLGSSTVSVTRLYINTIRAFLLVDPTGVLLDKVARPIRKYLKSRSDLVQQLVRGMLDPDPATNPLIELVHELSKGVSPTNAPVDDLTDLHWCPDPIDALPDFKKGKALDVLGALTSIYTLLSVFVEEFTKLFGNRLLQWNKYSTEDILRHVELLKARFGSNEFATLDVMIQDIQESALISSEVSHGPVSLTILSKIYWPTVADSLSDNDFFIVPIEARFQ
;
A
#
# COMPACT_ATOMS: atom_id res chain seq x y z
N MET A 1 -60.79 -3.62 4.07
CA MET A 1 -59.31 -3.58 3.98
C MET A 1 -58.77 -4.76 4.77
N ALA A 2 -58.43 -5.86 4.11
CA ALA A 2 -57.76 -6.98 4.79
C ALA A 2 -56.32 -6.53 5.12
N PRO A 3 -55.84 -6.68 6.36
CA PRO A 3 -54.46 -6.34 6.66
C PRO A 3 -53.55 -7.28 5.87
N ASN A 4 -52.68 -6.71 5.05
CA ASN A 4 -51.58 -7.43 4.39
C ASN A 4 -50.60 -7.92 5.46
N VAL A 5 -50.94 -9.02 6.14
CA VAL A 5 -50.04 -9.71 7.05
C VAL A 5 -48.95 -10.33 6.17
N LYS A 6 -47.73 -9.80 6.25
CA LYS A 6 -46.58 -10.43 5.62
C LYS A 6 -46.42 -11.83 6.21
N LEU A 7 -46.67 -12.86 5.41
CA LEU A 7 -46.43 -14.27 5.75
C LEU A 7 -44.94 -14.47 6.03
N THR A 8 -44.56 -14.32 7.29
CA THR A 8 -43.22 -14.69 7.78
C THR A 8 -43.24 -16.14 8.24
N LEU A 9 -42.09 -16.81 8.17
CA LEU A 9 -41.95 -18.21 8.64
C LEU A 9 -42.45 -18.43 10.07
N ALA A 10 -42.40 -17.40 10.92
CA ALA A 10 -42.95 -17.43 12.28
C ALA A 10 -44.49 -17.50 12.33
N VAL A 11 -45.18 -16.78 11.43
CA VAL A 11 -46.64 -16.81 11.32
C VAL A 11 -47.11 -18.17 10.80
N ILE A 12 -46.40 -18.75 9.82
CA ILE A 12 -46.71 -20.08 9.29
C ILE A 12 -46.47 -21.18 10.34
N ALA A 13 -45.37 -21.11 11.09
CA ALA A 13 -45.07 -22.04 12.18
C ALA A 13 -46.07 -21.96 13.36
N SER A 14 -46.74 -20.81 13.54
CA SER A 14 -47.81 -20.64 14.55
C SER A 14 -49.15 -21.25 14.14
N VAL A 15 -49.40 -21.39 12.83
CA VAL A 15 -50.65 -21.93 12.27
C VAL A 15 -50.54 -23.44 12.00
N VAL A 16 -49.34 -23.94 11.66
CA VAL A 16 -49.04 -25.37 11.50
C VAL A 16 -47.71 -25.70 12.20
N PRO A 17 -47.73 -26.23 13.44
CA PRO A 17 -46.50 -26.62 14.11
C PRO A 17 -45.82 -27.77 13.35
N PRO A 18 -44.47 -27.79 13.27
CA PRO A 18 -43.75 -28.86 12.61
C PRO A 18 -44.01 -30.18 13.34
N GLN A 19 -44.43 -31.21 12.61
CA GLN A 19 -44.62 -32.55 13.17
C GLN A 19 -43.30 -33.06 13.74
N THR A 20 -43.37 -33.54 14.97
CA THR A 20 -42.28 -34.15 15.74
C THR A 20 -42.53 -35.64 15.89
N LEU A 21 -41.49 -36.42 16.21
CA LEU A 21 -41.67 -37.84 16.49
C LEU A 21 -42.58 -38.09 17.70
N SER A 22 -42.65 -37.13 18.63
CA SER A 22 -43.56 -37.19 19.78
C SER A 22 -45.04 -37.20 19.38
N ASP A 23 -45.38 -36.68 18.19
CA ASP A 23 -46.76 -36.64 17.70
C ASP A 23 -47.23 -38.01 17.17
N LEU A 24 -46.33 -38.98 17.04
CA LEU A 24 -46.64 -40.37 16.64
C LEU A 24 -47.04 -41.27 17.81
N LEU A 25 -46.90 -40.81 19.06
CA LEU A 25 -47.28 -41.55 20.27
C LEU A 25 -48.49 -40.92 20.96
N LEU A 26 -49.68 -41.30 20.50
CA LEU A 26 -50.96 -40.91 21.11
C LEU A 26 -51.59 -42.05 21.94
N GLY A 27 -50.82 -43.04 22.41
CA GLY A 27 -51.34 -44.26 23.07
C GLY A 27 -50.48 -44.82 24.21
N GLN A 28 -51.04 -45.81 24.94
CA GLN A 28 -50.42 -46.44 26.13
C GLN A 28 -49.08 -47.15 25.84
N PHE A 29 -48.20 -47.16 26.85
CA PHE A 29 -46.87 -47.76 26.80
C PHE A 29 -46.92 -49.29 26.79
N ASP A 30 -46.34 -49.90 25.77
CA ASP A 30 -46.14 -51.33 25.61
C ASP A 30 -44.67 -51.61 25.24
N MET A 31 -43.94 -52.21 26.19
CA MET A 31 -42.50 -52.53 26.08
C MET A 31 -42.21 -53.68 25.10
N GLU A 32 -43.24 -54.31 24.53
CA GLU A 32 -43.12 -55.30 23.44
C GLU A 32 -43.07 -54.64 22.06
N ASN A 33 -43.43 -53.36 21.93
CA ASN A 33 -43.45 -52.65 20.67
C ASN A 33 -42.06 -52.10 20.29
N ASP A 34 -41.45 -52.66 19.24
CA ASP A 34 -40.15 -52.23 18.71
C ASP A 34 -40.09 -50.72 18.40
N PHE A 35 -41.21 -50.12 17.98
CA PHE A 35 -41.28 -48.69 17.69
C PHE A 35 -41.15 -47.84 18.96
N GLN A 36 -41.79 -48.25 20.05
CA GLN A 36 -41.69 -47.55 21.34
C GLN A 36 -40.30 -47.72 21.96
N LEU A 37 -39.69 -48.90 21.82
CA LEU A 37 -38.34 -49.18 22.28
C LEU A 37 -37.29 -48.36 21.52
N LEU A 38 -37.45 -48.18 20.21
CA LEU A 38 -36.61 -47.30 19.40
C LEU A 38 -36.82 -45.83 19.77
N PHE A 39 -38.07 -45.40 19.97
CA PHE A 39 -38.40 -44.03 20.35
C PHE A 39 -37.84 -43.65 21.72
N GLN A 40 -37.98 -44.54 22.72
CA GLN A 40 -37.42 -44.33 24.06
C GLN A 40 -35.91 -44.16 24.03
N TRP A 41 -35.22 -44.90 23.16
CA TRP A 41 -33.76 -44.77 23.01
C TRP A 41 -33.35 -43.49 22.26
N LEU A 42 -34.19 -42.98 21.36
CA LEU A 42 -33.99 -41.69 20.72
C LEU A 42 -34.28 -40.51 21.65
N GLN A 43 -34.93 -40.75 22.79
CA GLN A 43 -35.10 -39.79 23.87
C GLN A 43 -33.98 -39.93 24.94
N PRO A 44 -33.37 -38.83 25.41
CA PRO A 44 -33.73 -37.45 25.09
C PRO A 44 -33.16 -36.99 23.73
N PHE A 45 -33.91 -36.13 23.03
CA PHE A 45 -33.46 -35.53 21.77
C PHE A 45 -32.31 -34.51 21.94
N TYR A 46 -31.93 -34.23 23.19
CA TYR A 46 -30.82 -33.36 23.60
C TYR A 46 -30.27 -33.87 24.94
N ILE A 47 -28.95 -34.01 25.05
CA ILE A 47 -28.29 -34.35 26.32
C ILE A 47 -27.76 -33.10 27.03
N GLY A 48 -27.79 -33.10 28.36
CA GLY A 48 -27.21 -32.02 29.16
C GLY A 48 -25.68 -32.10 29.21
N PRO A 49 -24.98 -31.01 29.59
CA PRO A 49 -23.53 -31.01 29.76
C PRO A 49 -23.11 -32.03 30.82
N GLY A 50 -22.12 -32.88 30.50
CA GLY A 50 -21.59 -33.91 31.41
C GLY A 50 -22.43 -35.20 31.52
N SER A 51 -23.47 -35.37 30.71
CA SER A 51 -24.25 -36.62 30.69
C SER A 51 -23.46 -37.79 30.08
N GLU A 52 -23.53 -38.97 30.69
CA GLU A 52 -22.90 -40.18 30.16
C GLU A 52 -23.60 -40.68 28.89
N LEU A 53 -22.80 -41.13 27.93
CA LEU A 53 -23.31 -41.68 26.67
C LEU A 53 -23.52 -43.20 26.81
N TRP A 54 -24.77 -43.64 26.94
CA TRP A 54 -25.12 -45.05 27.09
C TRP A 54 -24.97 -45.87 25.80
N GLU A 55 -24.58 -47.14 25.94
CA GLU A 55 -24.51 -48.07 24.81
C GLU A 55 -25.90 -48.59 24.39
N PRO A 56 -26.18 -48.70 23.07
CA PRO A 56 -27.44 -49.25 22.59
C PRO A 56 -27.53 -50.76 22.88
N LEU A 57 -28.55 -51.15 23.63
CA LEU A 57 -28.92 -52.55 23.86
C LEU A 57 -29.09 -53.29 22.53
N VAL A 58 -28.76 -54.59 22.51
CA VAL A 58 -28.89 -55.45 21.30
C VAL A 58 -30.32 -55.42 20.75
N ARG A 59 -31.33 -55.35 21.64
CA ARG A 59 -32.75 -55.24 21.28
C ARG A 59 -33.09 -53.93 20.56
N VAL A 60 -32.43 -52.81 20.91
CA VAL A 60 -32.61 -51.52 20.24
C VAL A 60 -32.06 -51.56 18.81
N LYS A 61 -30.92 -52.23 18.60
CA LYS A 61 -30.35 -52.41 17.25
C LYS A 61 -31.27 -53.27 16.37
N ALA A 62 -31.92 -54.29 16.95
CA ALA A 62 -32.89 -55.14 16.26
C ALA A 62 -34.17 -54.35 15.93
N ALA A 63 -34.71 -53.60 16.89
CA ALA A 63 -35.86 -52.73 16.71
C ALA A 63 -35.62 -51.64 15.65
N ALA A 64 -34.45 -51.00 15.65
CA ALA A 64 -34.05 -50.03 14.62
C ALA A 64 -34.10 -50.64 13.21
N LYS A 65 -33.59 -51.86 13.03
CA LYS A 65 -33.63 -52.58 11.74
C LYS A 65 -35.05 -53.00 11.33
N HIS A 66 -35.89 -53.35 12.30
CA HIS A 66 -37.26 -53.76 12.05
C HIS A 66 -38.16 -52.57 11.69
N CYS A 67 -38.09 -51.47 12.45
CA CYS A 67 -38.88 -50.25 12.21
C CYS A 67 -38.42 -49.47 10.97
N LEU A 68 -37.14 -49.52 10.61
CA LEU A 68 -36.56 -48.85 9.44
C LEU A 68 -36.24 -49.85 8.33
N ARG A 69 -37.14 -50.81 8.09
CA ARG A 69 -36.99 -51.80 7.02
C ARG A 69 -37.31 -51.21 5.64
N ASP A 70 -38.32 -50.34 5.57
CA ASP A 70 -38.75 -49.70 4.32
C ASP A 70 -37.96 -48.41 4.07
N LYS A 71 -37.12 -48.46 3.04
CA LYS A 71 -36.25 -47.34 2.64
C LYS A 71 -37.03 -46.11 2.17
N SER A 72 -38.28 -46.27 1.72
CA SER A 72 -39.13 -45.17 1.25
C SER A 72 -39.52 -44.20 2.38
N GLN A 73 -39.60 -44.70 3.61
CA GLN A 73 -40.05 -43.95 4.79
C GLN A 73 -38.91 -43.26 5.56
N HIS A 74 -37.65 -43.62 5.28
CA HIS A 74 -36.47 -43.10 5.97
C HIS A 74 -36.39 -41.57 5.93
N THR A 75 -36.72 -40.95 4.80
CA THR A 75 -36.66 -39.49 4.63
C THR A 75 -37.69 -38.76 5.49
N GLN A 76 -38.90 -39.32 5.62
CA GLN A 76 -39.95 -38.75 6.45
C GLN A 76 -39.60 -38.89 7.95
N PHE A 77 -39.09 -40.06 8.35
CA PHE A 77 -38.59 -40.30 9.70
C PHE A 77 -37.48 -39.30 10.08
N VAL A 78 -36.48 -39.10 9.21
CA VAL A 78 -35.38 -38.14 9.45
C VAL A 78 -35.90 -36.72 9.61
N ARG A 79 -36.92 -36.29 8.85
CA ARG A 79 -37.54 -34.96 9.01
C ARG A 79 -38.20 -34.81 10.38
N LEU A 80 -39.00 -35.79 10.81
CA LEU A 80 -39.65 -35.78 12.13
C LEU A 80 -38.61 -35.79 13.27
N TYR A 81 -37.53 -36.56 13.11
CA TYR A 81 -36.43 -36.62 14.05
C TYR A 81 -35.72 -35.27 14.17
N LEU A 82 -35.33 -34.67 13.05
CA LEU A 82 -34.68 -33.36 13.01
C LEU A 82 -35.56 -32.24 13.60
N ASN A 83 -36.89 -32.28 13.36
CA ASN A 83 -37.82 -31.33 13.98
C ASN A 83 -37.84 -31.46 15.52
N SER A 84 -37.80 -32.69 16.02
CA SER A 84 -37.78 -33.00 17.46
C SER A 84 -36.48 -32.53 18.11
N VAL A 85 -35.34 -32.81 17.45
CA VAL A 85 -34.01 -32.36 17.87
C VAL A 85 -33.92 -30.83 17.83
N GLY A 86 -34.40 -30.19 16.77
CA GLY A 86 -34.40 -28.73 16.63
C GLY A 86 -35.20 -28.03 17.73
N LYS A 87 -36.37 -28.58 18.11
CA LYS A 87 -37.17 -28.07 19.23
C LYS A 87 -36.41 -28.20 20.56
N ALA A 88 -35.80 -29.34 20.83
CA ALA A 88 -35.00 -29.57 22.04
C ALA A 88 -33.77 -28.66 22.10
N PHE A 89 -33.06 -28.46 20.98
CA PHE A 89 -31.95 -27.51 20.87
C PHE A 89 -32.38 -26.10 21.22
N HIS A 90 -33.52 -25.64 20.69
CA HIS A 90 -33.99 -24.29 20.98
C HIS A 90 -34.31 -24.07 22.46
N VAL A 91 -34.88 -25.07 23.14
CA VAL A 91 -35.24 -24.98 24.56
C VAL A 91 -34.01 -25.05 25.47
N HIS A 92 -33.04 -25.91 25.17
CA HIS A 92 -31.96 -26.22 26.11
C HIS A 92 -30.59 -25.65 25.70
N PHE A 93 -30.25 -25.65 24.42
CA PHE A 93 -28.94 -25.18 23.95
C PHE A 93 -28.87 -23.65 23.88
N LEU A 94 -29.94 -22.98 23.46
CA LEU A 94 -29.95 -21.52 23.32
C LEU A 94 -29.71 -20.79 24.65
N PRO A 95 -30.41 -21.10 25.77
CA PRO A 95 -30.13 -20.45 27.06
C PRO A 95 -28.74 -20.78 27.60
N PHE A 96 -28.25 -21.99 27.32
CA PHE A 96 -26.90 -22.41 27.72
C PHE A 96 -25.83 -21.62 26.97
N LEU A 97 -25.99 -21.41 25.67
CA LEU A 97 -25.07 -20.63 24.84
C LEU A 97 -24.94 -19.18 25.31
N GLU A 98 -26.01 -18.60 25.85
CA GLU A 98 -26.01 -17.22 26.34
C GLU A 98 -25.36 -17.04 27.73
N SER A 99 -25.34 -18.09 28.54
CA SER A 99 -24.90 -18.03 29.95
C SER A 99 -23.55 -18.70 30.21
N ALA A 100 -23.16 -19.68 29.40
CA ALA A 100 -21.97 -20.48 29.63
C ALA A 100 -20.68 -19.87 29.04
N LEU A 101 -19.54 -20.25 29.63
CA LEU A 101 -18.21 -19.91 29.11
C LEU A 101 -17.92 -20.66 27.80
N LEU A 102 -17.13 -20.04 26.92
CA LEU A 102 -16.79 -20.58 25.60
C LEU A 102 -16.24 -22.03 25.66
N ALA A 103 -15.35 -22.31 26.61
CA ALA A 103 -14.75 -23.64 26.77
C ALA A 103 -15.82 -24.72 27.03
N LEU A 104 -16.75 -24.45 27.94
CA LEU A 104 -17.85 -25.36 28.29
C LEU A 104 -18.83 -25.54 27.12
N VAL A 105 -19.07 -24.47 26.35
CA VAL A 105 -19.89 -24.55 25.14
C VAL A 105 -19.24 -25.49 24.12
N ILE A 106 -17.93 -25.35 23.87
CA ILE A 106 -17.23 -26.17 22.87
C ILE A 106 -17.16 -27.64 23.29
N GLU A 107 -16.88 -27.92 24.57
CA GLU A 107 -16.93 -29.28 25.13
C GLU A 107 -18.32 -29.90 24.98
N HIS A 108 -19.36 -29.12 25.24
CA HIS A 108 -20.74 -29.59 25.08
C HIS A 108 -21.14 -29.80 23.61
N VAL A 109 -20.64 -28.96 22.70
CA VAL A 109 -20.83 -29.17 21.25
C VAL A 109 -20.15 -30.48 20.82
N ALA A 110 -18.96 -30.79 21.35
CA ALA A 110 -18.27 -32.06 21.08
C ALA A 110 -19.05 -33.27 21.61
N SER A 111 -19.62 -33.18 22.83
CA SER A 111 -20.42 -34.26 23.43
C SER A 111 -21.72 -34.50 22.65
N LEU A 112 -22.43 -33.44 22.27
CA LEU A 112 -23.64 -33.51 21.43
C LEU A 112 -23.35 -34.10 20.06
N TYR A 113 -22.26 -33.68 19.41
CA TYR A 113 -21.84 -34.26 18.13
C TYR A 113 -21.56 -35.77 18.26
N ALA A 114 -20.85 -36.19 19.31
CA ALA A 114 -20.59 -37.60 19.59
C ALA A 114 -21.90 -38.39 19.85
N PHE A 115 -22.85 -37.79 20.55
CA PHE A 115 -24.18 -38.36 20.81
C PHE A 115 -24.95 -38.63 19.51
N TYR A 116 -25.11 -37.62 18.65
CA TYR A 116 -25.83 -37.80 17.39
C TYR A 116 -25.10 -38.73 16.41
N ARG A 117 -23.77 -38.70 16.39
CA ARG A 117 -22.96 -39.62 15.57
C ARG A 117 -23.15 -41.09 15.99
N ARG A 118 -23.31 -41.36 17.30
CA ARG A 118 -23.64 -42.70 17.78
C ARG A 118 -25.06 -43.10 17.36
N GLN A 119 -26.01 -42.17 17.43
CA GLN A 119 -27.38 -42.44 16.98
C GLN A 119 -27.44 -42.76 15.49
N THR A 120 -26.77 -41.98 14.65
CA THR A 120 -26.72 -42.23 13.20
C THR A 120 -26.06 -43.57 12.86
N ALA A 121 -25.09 -44.04 13.65
CA ALA A 121 -24.44 -45.32 13.43
C ALA A 121 -25.35 -46.54 13.73
N VAL A 122 -26.34 -46.38 14.61
CA VAL A 122 -27.31 -47.44 14.95
C VAL A 122 -28.51 -47.45 13.99
N LEU A 123 -28.92 -46.26 13.53
CA LEU A 123 -30.00 -46.08 12.56
C LEU A 123 -29.49 -46.54 11.19
N ASN A 124 -29.82 -47.77 10.78
CA ASN A 124 -29.40 -48.38 9.50
C ASN A 124 -30.11 -47.75 8.29
N LEU A 125 -29.95 -46.44 8.10
CA LEU A 125 -30.64 -45.61 7.13
C LEU A 125 -30.07 -45.81 5.72
N SER A 126 -30.85 -45.39 4.72
CA SER A 126 -30.36 -45.28 3.34
C SER A 126 -29.32 -44.15 3.24
N PRO A 127 -28.38 -44.20 2.27
CA PRO A 127 -27.32 -43.19 2.15
C PRO A 127 -27.89 -41.76 2.02
N LEU A 128 -28.96 -41.60 1.24
CA LEU A 128 -29.66 -40.33 1.08
C LEU A 128 -30.23 -39.80 2.41
N ALA A 129 -30.86 -40.67 3.22
CA ALA A 129 -31.43 -40.27 4.51
C ALA A 129 -30.34 -39.94 5.54
N LEU A 130 -29.19 -40.63 5.49
CA LEU A 130 -28.03 -40.33 6.33
C LEU A 130 -27.41 -38.97 5.97
N GLU A 131 -27.28 -38.64 4.68
CA GLU A 131 -26.85 -37.32 4.22
C GLU A 131 -27.82 -36.21 4.64
N MET A 132 -29.14 -36.47 4.56
CA MET A 132 -30.14 -35.51 5.03
C MET A 132 -30.05 -35.29 6.54
N LEU A 133 -29.85 -36.36 7.32
CA LEU A 133 -29.69 -36.29 8.77
C LEU A 133 -28.42 -35.53 9.15
N SER A 134 -27.28 -35.82 8.50
CA SER A 134 -26.01 -35.13 8.79
C SER A 134 -26.07 -33.64 8.44
N ARG A 135 -26.58 -33.28 7.27
CA ARG A 135 -26.77 -31.88 6.85
C ARG A 135 -27.78 -31.15 7.76
N GLY A 136 -28.87 -31.83 8.14
CA GLY A 136 -29.88 -31.28 9.03
C GLY A 136 -29.35 -31.00 10.42
N LEU A 137 -28.58 -31.93 11.01
CA LEU A 137 -27.93 -31.73 12.30
C LEU A 137 -26.92 -30.58 12.25
N ILE A 138 -26.05 -30.54 11.23
CA ILE A 138 -25.11 -29.44 11.01
C ILE A 138 -25.85 -28.10 10.91
N ALA A 139 -26.96 -28.03 10.17
CA ALA A 139 -27.76 -26.81 10.04
C ALA A 139 -28.36 -26.34 11.39
N ILE A 140 -28.78 -27.27 12.25
CA ILE A 140 -29.26 -26.95 13.61
C ILE A 140 -28.14 -26.31 14.43
N PHE A 141 -26.94 -26.91 14.44
CA PHE A 141 -25.81 -26.33 15.16
C PHE A 141 -25.40 -24.97 14.61
N ILE A 142 -25.22 -24.84 13.29
CA ILE A 142 -24.81 -23.58 12.63
C ILE A 142 -25.79 -22.45 12.97
N ARG A 143 -27.11 -22.72 12.95
CA ARG A 143 -28.14 -21.72 13.27
C ARG A 143 -27.94 -21.08 14.65
N HIS A 144 -27.44 -21.84 15.63
CA HIS A 144 -27.21 -21.34 16.98
C HIS A 144 -25.78 -20.81 17.16
N LEU A 145 -24.77 -21.48 16.59
CA LEU A 145 -23.35 -21.11 16.71
C LEU A 145 -22.94 -19.89 15.88
N GLN A 146 -23.70 -19.52 14.84
CA GLN A 146 -23.50 -18.26 14.10
C GLN A 146 -23.99 -17.01 14.85
N ALA A 147 -24.40 -17.13 16.12
CA ALA A 147 -24.73 -15.97 16.93
C ALA A 147 -23.51 -15.04 17.09
N PRO A 148 -23.67 -13.71 16.93
CA PRO A 148 -22.54 -12.77 16.96
C PRO A 148 -21.79 -12.78 18.29
N LYS A 149 -22.49 -13.01 19.41
CA LYS A 149 -21.87 -13.17 20.75
C LYS A 149 -20.89 -14.33 20.80
N PHE A 150 -21.24 -15.47 20.20
CA PHE A 150 -20.36 -16.64 20.18
C PHE A 150 -19.15 -16.41 19.26
N LEU A 151 -19.37 -15.85 18.07
CA LEU A 151 -18.29 -15.57 17.12
C LEU A 151 -17.27 -14.56 17.67
N THR A 152 -17.73 -13.51 18.35
CA THR A 152 -16.85 -12.53 19.01
C THR A 152 -16.10 -13.15 20.19
N ALA A 153 -16.75 -13.96 21.02
CA ALA A 153 -16.08 -14.70 22.10
C ALA A 153 -15.00 -15.64 21.54
N LEU A 154 -15.32 -16.38 20.47
CA LEU A 154 -14.38 -17.27 19.79
C LEU A 154 -13.19 -16.50 19.21
N GLU A 155 -13.43 -15.36 18.55
CA GLU A 155 -12.37 -14.51 18.03
C GLU A 155 -11.46 -13.97 19.14
N THR A 156 -12.02 -13.48 20.25
CA THR A 156 -11.20 -12.98 21.36
C THR A 156 -10.33 -14.07 21.98
N ALA A 157 -10.87 -15.28 22.13
CA ALA A 157 -10.10 -16.43 22.62
C ALA A 157 -8.98 -16.82 21.64
N LEU A 158 -9.25 -16.84 20.33
CA LEU A 158 -8.24 -17.12 19.31
C LEU A 158 -7.16 -16.04 19.21
N ARG A 159 -7.51 -14.77 19.44
CA ARG A 159 -6.53 -13.67 19.47
C ARG A 159 -5.59 -13.75 20.67
N GLN A 160 -6.08 -14.22 21.83
CA GLN A 160 -5.30 -14.37 23.06
C GLN A 160 -4.49 -15.68 23.12
N ALA A 161 -4.89 -16.70 22.37
CA ALA A 161 -4.16 -17.96 22.28
C ALA A 161 -2.85 -17.78 21.49
N ASN A 162 -1.76 -17.48 22.20
CA ASN A 162 -0.39 -17.42 21.67
C ASN A 162 0.13 -18.83 21.34
N GLY A 163 -0.46 -19.51 20.35
CA GLY A 163 0.00 -20.82 19.86
C GLY A 163 -0.64 -22.04 20.55
N ASP A 164 -1.08 -21.90 21.80
CA ASP A 164 -1.82 -22.94 22.53
C ASP A 164 -3.32 -22.89 22.23
N ILE A 165 -3.69 -22.91 20.95
CA ILE A 165 -5.08 -23.15 20.60
C ILE A 165 -5.37 -24.62 20.89
N PRO A 166 -6.39 -24.96 21.70
CA PRO A 166 -6.78 -26.35 21.85
C PRO A 166 -7.24 -26.86 20.49
N ARG A 167 -6.37 -27.58 19.75
CA ARG A 167 -6.71 -28.17 18.44
C ARG A 167 -7.98 -29.01 18.50
N LEU A 168 -8.28 -29.54 19.69
CA LEU A 168 -9.52 -30.22 20.04
C LEU A 168 -10.76 -29.33 19.87
N TRP A 169 -10.71 -28.06 20.28
CA TRP A 169 -11.80 -27.11 20.13
C TRP A 169 -12.10 -26.84 18.65
N LEU A 170 -11.05 -26.55 17.88
CA LEU A 170 -11.15 -26.31 16.45
C LEU A 170 -11.72 -27.53 15.71
N LYS A 171 -11.24 -28.74 16.05
CA LYS A 171 -11.74 -29.99 15.48
C LYS A 171 -13.21 -30.25 15.84
N ALA A 172 -13.61 -29.99 17.09
CA ALA A 172 -14.99 -30.14 17.52
C ALA A 172 -15.94 -29.22 16.74
N LEU A 173 -15.55 -27.95 16.57
CA LEU A 173 -16.32 -26.97 15.81
C LEU A 173 -16.33 -27.29 14.29
N ALA A 174 -15.22 -27.76 13.73
CA ALA A 174 -15.14 -28.17 12.33
C ALA A 174 -16.06 -29.34 12.00
N ASN A 175 -16.14 -30.34 12.88
CA ASN A 175 -17.04 -31.49 12.74
C ASN A 175 -18.52 -31.09 12.66
N VAL A 176 -18.84 -29.93 13.22
CA VAL A 176 -20.19 -29.37 13.34
C VAL A 176 -20.50 -28.36 12.21
N GLY A 177 -19.57 -28.17 11.27
CA GLY A 177 -19.76 -27.32 10.09
C GLY A 177 -19.33 -25.86 10.26
N MET A 178 -18.65 -25.51 11.37
CA MET A 178 -18.14 -24.15 11.62
C MET A 178 -16.82 -23.85 10.89
N LYS A 179 -16.33 -24.76 10.04
CA LYS A 179 -15.05 -24.60 9.32
C LYS A 179 -14.94 -23.26 8.55
N PRO A 180 -15.95 -22.80 7.77
CA PRO A 180 -15.85 -21.52 7.06
C PRO A 180 -15.76 -20.31 7.99
N ALA A 181 -16.54 -20.32 9.08
CA ALA A 181 -16.53 -19.23 10.07
C ALA A 181 -15.18 -19.16 10.82
N ILE A 182 -14.59 -20.30 11.15
CA ILE A 182 -13.25 -20.35 11.75
C ILE A 182 -12.20 -19.79 10.78
N GLN A 183 -12.25 -20.21 9.52
CA GLN A 183 -11.32 -19.72 8.48
C GLN A 183 -11.42 -18.20 8.31
N GLU A 184 -12.64 -17.65 8.24
CA GLU A 184 -12.87 -16.21 8.16
C GLU A 184 -12.31 -15.45 9.38
N ILE A 185 -12.54 -15.96 10.59
CA ILE A 185 -12.01 -15.37 11.83
C ILE A 185 -10.48 -15.42 11.82
N VAL A 186 -9.87 -16.55 11.45
CA VAL A 186 -8.41 -16.72 11.43
C VAL A 186 -7.75 -15.84 10.37
N VAL A 187 -8.34 -15.72 9.17
CA VAL A 187 -7.88 -14.78 8.14
C VAL A 187 -7.92 -13.35 8.67
N ARG A 188 -9.03 -12.93 9.29
CA ARG A 188 -9.19 -11.59 9.83
C ARG A 188 -8.23 -11.27 10.98
N ILE A 189 -8.01 -12.23 11.90
CA ILE A 189 -7.00 -12.08 12.97
C ILE A 189 -5.60 -11.99 12.36
N SER A 190 -5.29 -12.81 11.35
CA SER A 190 -3.97 -12.82 10.71
C SER A 190 -3.71 -11.51 9.99
N ALA A 191 -4.68 -11.00 9.21
CA ALA A 191 -4.60 -9.69 8.58
C ALA A 191 -4.43 -8.56 9.61
N SER A 192 -5.18 -8.58 10.71
CA SER A 192 -5.02 -7.61 11.81
C SER A 192 -3.64 -7.70 12.48
N LYS A 193 -3.08 -8.89 12.66
CA LYS A 193 -1.72 -9.08 13.21
C LYS A 193 -0.65 -8.56 12.25
N ILE A 194 -0.82 -8.79 10.94
CA ILE A 194 0.06 -8.26 9.90
C ILE A 194 0.04 -6.73 9.95
N HIS A 195 -1.15 -6.13 9.92
CA HIS A 195 -1.33 -4.68 9.97
C HIS A 195 -0.64 -4.06 11.20
N ASP A 196 -0.94 -4.58 12.40
CA ASP A 196 -0.34 -4.14 13.66
C ASP A 196 1.19 -4.29 13.67
N HIS A 197 1.72 -5.39 13.12
CA HIS A 197 3.15 -5.65 13.07
C HIS A 197 3.86 -4.70 12.10
N VAL A 198 3.28 -4.49 10.92
CA VAL A 198 3.83 -3.61 9.89
C VAL A 198 3.83 -2.16 10.35
N GLU A 199 2.72 -1.69 10.93
CA GLU A 199 2.60 -0.31 11.42
C GLU A 199 3.58 -0.04 12.58
N ARG A 200 3.69 -0.96 13.55
CA ARG A 200 4.59 -0.74 14.71
C ARG A 200 6.07 -0.87 14.39
N THR A 201 6.44 -1.78 13.49
CA THR A 201 7.85 -2.14 13.26
C THR A 201 8.46 -1.36 12.11
N TYR A 202 7.68 -1.06 11.07
CA TYR A 202 8.21 -0.51 9.82
C TYR A 202 7.78 0.93 9.53
N SER A 203 6.85 1.52 10.29
CA SER A 203 6.54 2.96 10.17
C SER A 203 7.77 3.80 10.54
N GLY A 204 8.07 4.82 9.73
CA GLY A 204 9.23 5.71 9.92
C GLY A 204 10.61 5.10 9.69
N VAL A 205 10.70 3.79 9.39
CA VAL A 205 11.97 3.11 9.08
C VAL A 205 12.16 3.07 7.56
N TRP A 206 13.04 3.93 7.03
CA TRP A 206 13.28 4.04 5.59
C TRP A 206 14.71 3.71 5.14
N HIS A 207 15.62 3.50 6.10
CA HIS A 207 17.06 3.41 5.88
C HIS A 207 17.60 1.98 5.69
N THR A 208 16.74 0.98 5.91
CA THR A 208 17.07 -0.45 5.79
C THR A 208 16.06 -1.14 4.88
N SER A 209 16.43 -2.32 4.38
CA SER A 209 15.53 -3.22 3.67
C SER A 209 14.79 -4.09 4.69
N VAL A 210 13.46 -4.08 4.64
CA VAL A 210 12.56 -4.76 5.59
C VAL A 210 11.79 -5.93 4.96
N LEU A 211 11.78 -6.04 3.64
CA LEU A 211 10.94 -7.01 2.92
C LEU A 211 11.23 -8.46 3.29
N LYS A 212 12.53 -8.83 3.39
CA LYS A 212 12.94 -10.19 3.76
C LYS A 212 12.55 -10.54 5.18
N GLU A 213 12.75 -9.62 6.11
CA GLU A 213 12.40 -9.81 7.53
C GLU A 213 10.88 -9.98 7.69
N LEU A 214 10.09 -9.19 6.96
CA LEU A 214 8.64 -9.32 6.95
C LEU A 214 8.19 -10.67 6.39
N GLU A 215 8.77 -11.10 5.26
CA GLU A 215 8.48 -12.40 4.67
C GLU A 215 8.84 -13.57 5.60
N GLU A 216 9.98 -13.49 6.30
CA GLU A 216 10.42 -14.48 7.28
C GLU A 216 9.46 -14.53 8.47
N TRP A 217 9.08 -13.37 9.03
CA TRP A 217 8.11 -13.29 10.12
C TRP A 217 6.74 -13.88 9.74
N VAL A 218 6.24 -13.59 8.53
CA VAL A 218 4.98 -14.18 8.05
C VAL A 218 5.07 -15.70 7.96
N ARG A 219 6.17 -16.25 7.45
CA ARG A 219 6.34 -17.70 7.26
C ARG A 219 6.65 -18.46 8.55
N VAL A 220 7.41 -17.88 9.46
CA VAL A 220 7.89 -18.55 10.68
C VAL A 220 6.93 -18.33 11.85
N ASP A 221 6.50 -17.09 12.08
CA ASP A 221 5.76 -16.73 13.29
C ASP A 221 4.24 -16.73 13.07
N LEU A 222 3.78 -16.21 11.93
CA LEU A 222 2.34 -16.08 11.66
C LEU A 222 1.73 -17.36 11.03
N TYR A 223 2.42 -17.99 10.09
CA TYR A 223 1.88 -19.13 9.34
C TYR A 223 1.49 -20.31 10.22
N PRO A 224 2.23 -20.71 11.28
CA PRO A 224 1.80 -21.80 12.16
C PRO A 224 0.45 -21.55 12.82
N PHE A 225 0.17 -20.30 13.22
CA PHE A 225 -1.13 -19.91 13.76
C PHE A 225 -2.25 -20.03 12.71
N PHE A 226 -1.98 -19.54 11.50
CA PHE A 226 -2.93 -19.63 10.38
C PHE A 226 -3.23 -21.09 9.99
N ALA A 227 -2.20 -21.93 9.91
CA ALA A 227 -2.30 -23.35 9.56
C ALA A 227 -3.17 -24.14 10.55
N VAL A 228 -3.13 -23.80 11.84
CA VAL A 228 -3.99 -24.42 12.86
C VAL A 228 -5.48 -24.15 12.61
N GLY A 229 -5.83 -22.99 12.04
CA GLY A 229 -7.20 -22.65 11.62
C GLY A 229 -7.66 -23.34 10.34
N CYS A 230 -6.73 -23.74 9.48
CA CYS A 230 -6.98 -24.42 8.21
C CYS A 230 -7.10 -25.94 8.38
N ILE A 231 -8.11 -26.35 9.14
CA ILE A 231 -8.41 -27.74 9.46
C ILE A 231 -8.60 -28.55 8.16
N ASP A 232 -7.71 -29.51 7.91
CA ASP A 232 -7.68 -30.42 6.76
C ASP A 232 -7.36 -29.82 5.38
N SER A 233 -6.99 -28.54 5.26
CA SER A 233 -6.59 -27.96 3.97
C SER A 233 -5.08 -27.99 3.81
N SER A 234 -4.57 -28.96 3.04
CA SER A 234 -3.17 -29.02 2.61
C SER A 234 -2.79 -27.93 1.59
N ALA A 235 -3.71 -27.03 1.24
CA ALA A 235 -3.59 -26.09 0.12
C ALA A 235 -3.47 -24.62 0.54
N SER A 236 -3.47 -24.29 1.84
CA SER A 236 -3.29 -22.91 2.28
C SER A 236 -1.86 -22.47 2.06
N SER A 237 -1.64 -21.74 0.96
CA SER A 237 -0.34 -21.22 0.58
C SER A 237 0.06 -20.10 1.55
N SER A 238 1.31 -20.10 2.02
CA SER A 238 1.86 -18.96 2.76
C SER A 238 1.93 -17.69 1.90
N ASN A 239 1.86 -17.85 0.57
CA ASN A 239 2.03 -16.78 -0.39
C ASN A 239 0.90 -15.76 -0.31
N ASP A 240 -0.34 -16.19 -0.04
CA ASP A 240 -1.48 -15.27 0.11
C ASP A 240 -1.29 -14.35 1.33
N LEU A 241 -0.74 -14.87 2.44
CA LEU A 241 -0.41 -14.06 3.62
C LEU A 241 0.75 -13.10 3.35
N VAL A 242 1.75 -13.54 2.58
CA VAL A 242 2.86 -12.69 2.17
C VAL A 242 2.37 -11.55 1.25
N GLN A 243 1.44 -11.83 0.35
CA GLN A 243 0.80 -10.80 -0.48
C GLN A 243 0.05 -9.78 0.38
N ILE A 244 -0.75 -10.22 1.35
CA ILE A 244 -1.43 -9.32 2.30
C ILE A 244 -0.41 -8.47 3.08
N ALA A 245 0.72 -9.07 3.48
CA ALA A 245 1.79 -8.32 4.14
C ALA A 245 2.46 -7.29 3.24
N HIS A 246 2.66 -7.60 1.96
CA HIS A 246 3.17 -6.63 0.98
C HIS A 246 2.16 -5.50 0.74
N ASP A 247 0.87 -5.81 0.64
CA ASP A 247 -0.21 -4.82 0.46
C ASP A 247 -0.28 -3.82 1.63
N GLU A 248 -0.14 -4.31 2.85
CA GLU A 248 -0.08 -3.47 4.06
C GLU A 248 1.20 -2.62 4.08
N LEU A 249 2.36 -3.20 3.72
CA LEU A 249 3.61 -2.46 3.63
C LEU A 249 3.54 -1.34 2.57
N ILE A 250 2.99 -1.63 1.38
CA ILE A 250 2.74 -0.63 0.33
C ILE A 250 1.85 0.48 0.88
N SER A 251 0.77 0.13 1.60
CA SER A 251 -0.18 1.10 2.15
C SER A 251 0.49 2.05 3.15
N VAL A 252 1.32 1.54 4.06
CA VAL A 252 2.11 2.37 4.99
C VAL A 252 3.09 3.26 4.23
N ARG A 253 3.83 2.72 3.26
CA ARG A 253 4.79 3.51 2.45
C ARG A 253 4.10 4.59 1.60
N ILE A 254 2.90 4.34 1.09
CA ILE A 254 2.09 5.35 0.39
C ILE A 254 1.63 6.46 1.34
N SER A 255 1.29 6.15 2.59
CA SER A 255 0.94 7.20 3.57
C SER A 255 2.13 8.08 3.95
N GLU A 256 3.34 7.51 3.97
CA GLU A 256 4.57 8.21 4.35
C GLU A 256 5.35 8.78 3.14
N ILE A 257 4.83 8.63 1.92
CA ILE A 257 5.58 8.86 0.67
C ILE A 257 6.23 10.25 0.59
N TYR A 258 5.55 11.28 1.09
CA TYR A 258 6.08 12.64 1.13
C TYR A 258 7.36 12.73 1.97
N HIS A 259 7.35 12.16 3.18
CA HIS A 259 8.52 12.15 4.05
C HIS A 259 9.63 11.26 3.50
N ILE A 260 9.28 10.11 2.91
CA ILE A 260 10.23 9.23 2.22
C ILE A 260 10.98 10.02 1.12
N VAL A 261 10.27 10.78 0.29
CA VAL A 261 10.88 11.61 -0.76
C VAL A 261 11.71 12.75 -0.16
N LEU A 262 11.22 13.40 0.90
CA LEU A 262 11.93 14.50 1.57
C LEU A 262 13.31 14.07 2.11
N HIS A 263 13.40 12.86 2.66
CA HIS A 263 14.64 12.32 3.27
C HIS A 263 15.56 11.57 2.29
N PHE A 264 15.28 11.62 0.98
CA PHE A 264 16.20 11.11 -0.04
C PHE A 264 17.57 11.83 0.06
N PRO A 265 18.72 11.13 -0.01
CA PRO A 265 18.94 9.75 -0.46
C PRO A 265 18.90 8.67 0.64
N ARG A 266 18.71 9.02 1.92
CA ARG A 266 18.73 8.03 3.03
C ARG A 266 17.59 7.01 2.93
N SER A 267 16.48 7.41 2.32
CA SER A 267 15.26 6.61 2.11
C SER A 267 15.28 5.73 0.84
N LYS A 268 16.43 5.60 0.16
CA LYS A 268 16.53 4.87 -1.11
C LYS A 268 16.06 3.41 -1.01
N PHE A 269 16.32 2.74 0.11
CA PHE A 269 15.93 1.35 0.31
C PHE A 269 14.41 1.17 0.34
N ALA A 270 13.69 2.01 1.08
CA ALA A 270 12.23 1.98 1.11
C ALA A 270 11.59 2.21 -0.27
N LEU A 271 12.17 3.10 -1.08
CA LEU A 271 11.69 3.34 -2.45
C LEU A 271 11.99 2.15 -3.38
N ALA A 272 13.13 1.47 -3.21
CA ALA A 272 13.49 0.30 -4.00
C ALA A 272 12.59 -0.90 -3.67
N GLU A 273 12.24 -1.06 -2.38
CA GLU A 273 11.27 -2.08 -1.96
C GLU A 273 9.87 -1.76 -2.45
N LEU A 274 9.45 -0.49 -2.38
CA LEU A 274 8.17 -0.08 -2.96
C LEU A 274 8.10 -0.40 -4.46
N HIS A 275 9.18 -0.15 -5.22
CA HIS A 275 9.28 -0.57 -6.61
C HIS A 275 9.14 -2.10 -6.75
N GLN A 276 9.90 -2.86 -5.95
CA GLN A 276 9.87 -4.32 -5.98
C GLN A 276 8.47 -4.86 -5.70
N CYS A 277 7.80 -4.40 -4.65
CA CYS A 277 6.45 -4.82 -4.31
C CYS A 277 5.44 -4.47 -5.41
N LEU A 278 5.51 -3.27 -5.99
CA LEU A 278 4.66 -2.87 -7.11
C LEU A 278 4.94 -3.68 -8.39
N SER A 279 6.18 -4.10 -8.62
CA SER A 279 6.56 -4.92 -9.78
C SER A 279 6.12 -6.39 -9.67
N LEU A 280 6.01 -6.89 -8.44
CA LEU A 280 5.55 -8.24 -8.14
C LEU A 280 4.01 -8.35 -8.16
N GLU A 281 3.30 -7.23 -8.16
CA GLU A 281 1.84 -7.19 -8.17
C GLU A 281 1.29 -7.71 -9.52
N LEU A 282 0.71 -8.91 -9.48
CA LEU A 282 0.15 -9.56 -10.65
C LEU A 282 -1.26 -9.05 -11.00
N ASN A 283 -1.95 -8.40 -10.06
CA ASN A 283 -3.28 -7.88 -10.28
C ASN A 283 -3.24 -6.45 -10.88
N PRO A 284 -3.62 -6.27 -12.16
CA PRO A 284 -3.55 -4.95 -12.81
C PRO A 284 -4.46 -3.91 -12.16
N HIS A 285 -5.59 -4.33 -11.57
CA HIS A 285 -6.49 -3.41 -10.87
C HIS A 285 -5.89 -2.91 -9.55
N ALA A 286 -5.27 -3.80 -8.78
CA ALA A 286 -4.60 -3.44 -7.52
C ALA A 286 -3.41 -2.51 -7.78
N LEU A 287 -2.57 -2.85 -8.77
CA LEU A 287 -1.45 -2.02 -9.20
C LEU A 287 -1.90 -0.59 -9.59
N HIS A 288 -2.97 -0.47 -10.38
CA HIS A 288 -3.51 0.83 -10.75
C HIS A 288 -4.00 1.63 -9.53
N GLN A 289 -4.70 0.96 -8.60
CA GLN A 289 -5.17 1.59 -7.37
C GLN A 289 -4.01 2.09 -6.50
N TYR A 290 -2.95 1.29 -6.32
CA TYR A 290 -1.77 1.72 -5.58
C TYR A 290 -1.07 2.91 -6.24
N ARG A 291 -0.91 2.87 -7.58
CA ARG A 291 -0.32 3.98 -8.35
C ARG A 291 -1.15 5.26 -8.22
N SER A 292 -2.48 5.19 -8.28
CA SER A 292 -3.35 6.36 -8.09
C SER A 292 -3.24 6.90 -6.66
N ARG A 293 -3.36 6.04 -5.65
CA ARG A 293 -3.24 6.42 -4.24
C ARG A 293 -1.88 7.05 -3.92
N LEU A 294 -0.81 6.56 -4.54
CA LEU A 294 0.54 7.10 -4.39
C LEU A 294 0.62 8.54 -4.91
N VAL A 295 0.09 8.80 -6.12
CA VAL A 295 0.05 10.15 -6.70
C VAL A 295 -0.83 11.07 -5.86
N GLU A 296 -2.04 10.64 -5.50
CA GLU A 296 -2.99 11.43 -4.72
C GLU A 296 -2.44 11.78 -3.33
N SER A 297 -1.90 10.80 -2.61
CA SER A 297 -1.28 10.98 -1.29
C SER A 297 -0.13 11.98 -1.38
N PHE A 298 0.81 11.77 -2.30
CA PHE A 298 1.97 12.64 -2.45
C PHE A 298 1.59 14.09 -2.84
N VAL A 299 0.69 14.27 -3.81
CA VAL A 299 0.25 15.60 -4.25
C VAL A 299 -0.50 16.33 -3.13
N ARG A 300 -1.36 15.64 -2.39
CA ARG A 300 -2.06 16.21 -1.23
C ARG A 300 -1.07 16.68 -0.16
N GLU A 301 -0.10 15.85 0.20
CA GLU A 301 0.91 16.20 1.19
C GLU A 301 1.80 17.37 0.72
N CYS A 302 2.16 17.40 -0.57
CA CYS A 302 2.90 18.52 -1.15
C CYS A 302 2.14 19.85 -1.00
N HIS A 303 0.82 19.85 -1.26
CA HIS A 303 0.00 21.04 -1.07
C HIS A 303 -0.11 21.49 0.38
N SER A 304 -0.18 20.55 1.32
CA SER A 304 -0.26 20.86 2.75
C SER A 304 1.06 21.39 3.33
N HIS A 305 2.20 20.82 2.92
CA HIS A 305 3.48 21.03 3.61
C HIS A 305 4.50 21.90 2.85
N SER A 306 4.40 22.03 1.53
CA SER A 306 5.46 22.66 0.73
C SER A 306 4.98 23.65 -0.33
N LEU A 307 3.81 23.43 -0.94
CA LEU A 307 3.30 24.29 -2.02
C LEU A 307 2.42 25.43 -1.48
N HIS A 308 2.91 26.13 -0.44
CA HIS A 308 2.29 27.29 0.16
C HIS A 308 3.25 28.49 0.19
N LEU A 309 2.75 29.71 0.34
CA LEU A 309 3.54 30.95 0.23
C LEU A 309 4.69 31.06 1.26
N GLY A 310 4.58 30.39 2.41
CA GLY A 310 5.61 30.39 3.46
C GLY A 310 6.84 29.52 3.17
N SER A 311 6.84 28.74 2.07
CA SER A 311 7.96 27.86 1.73
C SER A 311 9.04 28.61 0.99
N SER A 312 10.30 28.31 1.31
CA SER A 312 11.43 28.85 0.55
C SER A 312 11.52 28.20 -0.83
N THR A 313 11.86 28.99 -1.86
CA THR A 313 12.06 28.48 -3.22
C THR A 313 13.12 27.38 -3.25
N VAL A 314 14.20 27.54 -2.47
CA VAL A 314 15.27 26.55 -2.32
C VAL A 314 14.74 25.22 -1.80
N SER A 315 13.92 25.23 -0.76
CA SER A 315 13.34 24.01 -0.17
C SER A 315 12.43 23.28 -1.18
N VAL A 316 11.60 24.02 -1.92
CA VAL A 316 10.72 23.44 -2.94
C VAL A 316 11.52 22.91 -4.14
N THR A 317 12.58 23.60 -4.56
CA THR A 317 13.50 23.11 -5.59
C THR A 317 14.19 21.82 -5.14
N ARG A 318 14.65 21.75 -3.89
CA ARG A 318 15.24 20.51 -3.34
C ARG A 318 14.24 19.37 -3.30
N LEU A 319 13.00 19.65 -2.88
CA LEU A 319 11.91 18.68 -2.92
C LEU A 319 11.67 18.18 -4.35
N TYR A 320 11.68 19.07 -5.35
CA TYR A 320 11.51 18.69 -6.75
C TYR A 320 12.65 17.79 -7.26
N ILE A 321 13.91 18.12 -6.94
CA ILE A 321 15.07 17.27 -7.27
C ILE A 321 14.93 15.88 -6.65
N ASN A 322 14.58 15.83 -5.36
CA ASN A 322 14.34 14.56 -4.66
C ASN A 322 13.17 13.79 -5.27
N THR A 323 12.10 14.49 -5.69
CA THR A 323 10.93 13.90 -6.34
C THR A 323 11.33 13.22 -7.64
N ILE A 324 12.11 13.89 -8.50
CA ILE A 324 12.62 13.31 -9.75
C ILE A 324 13.38 12.01 -9.45
N ARG A 325 14.35 12.05 -8.55
CA ARG A 325 15.19 10.89 -8.24
C ARG A 325 14.42 9.75 -7.58
N ALA A 326 13.53 10.06 -6.64
CA ALA A 326 12.75 9.08 -5.93
C ALA A 326 11.71 8.39 -6.83
N PHE A 327 10.96 9.15 -7.61
CA PHE A 327 9.93 8.59 -8.48
C PHE A 327 10.49 7.85 -9.68
N LEU A 328 11.67 8.23 -10.20
CA LEU A 328 12.37 7.40 -11.20
C LEU A 328 12.85 6.07 -10.64
N LEU A 329 13.10 5.99 -9.32
CA LEU A 329 13.46 4.74 -8.67
C LEU A 329 12.24 3.84 -8.41
N VAL A 330 11.08 4.44 -8.10
CA VAL A 330 9.79 3.71 -7.92
C VAL A 330 9.19 3.28 -9.26
N ASP A 331 9.27 4.14 -10.28
CA ASP A 331 8.74 3.91 -11.62
C ASP A 331 9.75 4.38 -12.68
N PRO A 332 10.59 3.45 -13.17
CA PRO A 332 11.59 3.76 -14.20
C PRO A 332 11.00 4.30 -15.51
N THR A 333 9.69 4.07 -15.77
CA THR A 333 9.04 4.61 -16.97
C THR A 333 8.87 6.13 -16.90
N GLY A 334 8.83 6.71 -15.68
CA GLY A 334 8.62 8.14 -15.46
C GLY A 334 7.15 8.59 -15.57
N VAL A 335 6.20 7.68 -15.75
CA VAL A 335 4.76 8.02 -15.84
C VAL A 335 4.25 8.61 -14.52
N LEU A 336 4.59 8.02 -13.37
CA LEU A 336 4.21 8.59 -12.07
C LEU A 336 4.85 9.95 -11.84
N LEU A 337 6.13 10.10 -12.23
CA LEU A 337 6.86 11.37 -12.09
C LEU A 337 6.15 12.49 -12.86
N ASP A 338 5.72 12.24 -14.10
CA ASP A 338 5.04 13.27 -14.91
C ASP A 338 3.75 13.78 -14.23
N LYS A 339 3.00 12.91 -13.54
CA LYS A 339 1.80 13.30 -12.79
C LYS A 339 2.13 14.15 -11.57
N VAL A 340 3.06 13.70 -10.73
CA VAL A 340 3.39 14.40 -9.47
C VAL A 340 4.22 15.66 -9.68
N ALA A 341 4.97 15.74 -10.77
CA ALA A 341 5.82 16.90 -11.08
C ALA A 341 5.01 18.14 -11.50
N ARG A 342 3.87 17.97 -12.19
CA ARG A 342 3.04 19.09 -12.69
C ARG A 342 2.67 20.14 -11.64
N PRO A 343 2.10 19.79 -10.47
CA PRO A 343 1.75 20.78 -9.45
C PRO A 343 2.99 21.50 -8.90
N ILE A 344 4.10 20.78 -8.70
CA ILE A 344 5.37 21.37 -8.22
C ILE A 344 5.93 22.33 -9.27
N ARG A 345 5.98 21.93 -10.55
CA ARG A 345 6.43 22.78 -11.66
C ARG A 345 5.58 24.03 -11.82
N LYS A 346 4.26 23.90 -11.71
CA LYS A 346 3.33 25.04 -11.78
C LYS A 346 3.60 26.04 -10.65
N TYR A 347 3.86 25.56 -9.44
CA TYR A 347 4.21 26.40 -8.30
C TYR A 347 5.59 27.04 -8.47
N LEU A 348 6.61 26.29 -8.87
CA LEU A 348 7.96 26.82 -9.12
C LEU A 348 7.96 27.89 -10.22
N LYS A 349 7.17 27.72 -11.28
CA LYS A 349 7.03 28.70 -12.36
C LYS A 349 6.47 30.05 -11.91
N SER A 350 5.65 30.09 -10.86
CA SER A 350 5.09 31.36 -10.35
C SER A 350 6.09 32.16 -9.50
N ARG A 351 7.23 31.56 -9.12
CA ARG A 351 8.28 32.19 -8.32
C ARG A 351 9.26 32.94 -9.23
N SER A 352 9.36 34.26 -9.06
CA SER A 352 10.27 35.11 -9.84
C SER A 352 11.74 34.88 -9.47
N ASP A 353 12.03 34.44 -8.25
CA ASP A 353 13.38 34.23 -7.72
C ASP A 353 14.00 32.88 -8.13
N LEU A 354 13.24 31.98 -8.77
CA LEU A 354 13.69 30.63 -9.10
C LEU A 354 14.95 30.59 -9.97
N VAL A 355 14.98 31.36 -11.06
CA VAL A 355 16.11 31.34 -12.01
C VAL A 355 17.40 31.76 -11.30
N GLN A 356 17.34 32.83 -10.49
CA GLN A 356 18.48 33.31 -9.72
C GLN A 356 18.99 32.26 -8.72
N GLN A 357 18.07 31.56 -8.04
CA GLN A 357 18.44 30.48 -7.09
C GLN A 357 19.05 29.28 -7.81
N LEU A 358 18.53 28.89 -8.98
CA LEU A 358 19.09 27.79 -9.78
C LEU A 358 20.47 28.14 -10.31
N VAL A 359 20.65 29.33 -10.89
CA VAL A 359 21.93 29.82 -11.41
C VAL A 359 22.98 29.86 -10.30
N ARG A 360 22.64 30.38 -9.10
CA ARG A 360 23.54 30.32 -7.94
C ARG A 360 23.84 28.89 -7.51
N GLY A 361 22.82 28.04 -7.46
CA GLY A 361 22.95 26.63 -7.10
C GLY A 361 23.83 25.81 -8.05
N MET A 362 23.92 26.20 -9.33
CA MET A 362 24.77 25.55 -10.33
C MET A 362 26.24 26.01 -10.29
N LEU A 363 26.54 27.16 -9.69
CA LEU A 363 27.85 27.82 -9.79
C LEU A 363 28.63 27.90 -8.48
N ASP A 364 27.97 27.75 -7.33
CA ASP A 364 28.63 27.82 -6.02
C ASP A 364 29.05 26.42 -5.54
N PRO A 365 30.36 26.10 -5.49
CA PRO A 365 30.82 24.78 -5.09
C PRO A 365 30.82 24.56 -3.57
N ASP A 366 30.59 25.60 -2.75
CA ASP A 366 30.68 25.48 -1.29
C ASP A 366 29.39 24.88 -0.67
N PRO A 367 29.45 23.70 0.00
CA PRO A 367 28.28 23.10 0.64
C PRO A 367 27.68 23.93 1.77
N ALA A 368 28.46 24.81 2.42
CA ALA A 368 27.96 25.65 3.51
C ALA A 368 27.10 26.81 2.99
N THR A 369 27.43 27.31 1.81
CA THR A 369 26.77 28.47 1.19
C THR A 369 25.70 28.05 0.18
N ASN A 370 25.85 26.87 -0.44
CA ASN A 370 24.95 26.36 -1.47
C ASN A 370 24.06 25.18 -1.00
N PRO A 371 22.79 25.43 -0.65
CA PRO A 371 21.84 24.37 -0.28
C PRO A 371 21.42 23.47 -1.47
N LEU A 372 21.77 23.84 -2.71
CA LEU A 372 21.49 23.13 -3.96
C LEU A 372 22.76 22.59 -4.63
N ILE A 373 23.79 22.25 -3.85
CA ILE A 373 25.08 21.72 -4.34
C ILE A 373 24.96 20.52 -5.28
N GLU A 374 23.88 19.77 -5.17
CA GLU A 374 23.54 18.65 -6.04
C GLU A 374 23.51 19.08 -7.53
N LEU A 375 23.14 20.32 -7.83
CA LEU A 375 23.10 20.87 -9.18
C LEU A 375 24.50 21.07 -9.78
N VAL A 376 25.50 21.42 -8.96
CA VAL A 376 26.91 21.52 -9.40
C VAL A 376 27.41 20.16 -9.87
N HIS A 377 27.06 19.11 -9.13
CA HIS A 377 27.42 17.74 -9.50
C HIS A 377 26.71 17.30 -10.78
N GLU A 378 25.41 17.59 -10.94
CA GLU A 378 24.70 17.31 -12.19
C GLU A 378 25.28 18.09 -13.38
N LEU A 379 25.69 19.34 -13.19
CA LEU A 379 26.34 20.13 -14.24
C LEU A 379 27.64 19.47 -14.69
N SER A 380 28.44 19.00 -13.73
CA SER A 380 29.74 18.35 -13.95
C SER A 380 29.65 16.99 -14.63
N LYS A 381 28.53 16.26 -14.49
CA LYS A 381 28.34 14.96 -15.16
C LYS A 381 28.28 15.05 -16.69
N GLY A 382 28.11 16.26 -17.25
CA GLY A 382 27.93 16.46 -18.69
C GLY A 382 26.63 15.84 -19.22
N VAL A 383 26.18 16.25 -20.41
CA VAL A 383 25.06 15.56 -21.07
C VAL A 383 25.47 14.11 -21.24
N SER A 384 24.93 13.20 -20.41
CA SER A 384 24.92 11.80 -20.78
C SER A 384 24.31 11.78 -22.17
N PRO A 385 24.92 11.12 -23.16
CA PRO A 385 24.36 11.05 -24.49
C PRO A 385 22.99 10.41 -24.31
N THR A 386 21.96 11.25 -24.20
CA THR A 386 20.62 10.89 -24.59
C THR A 386 20.86 10.59 -26.06
N ASN A 387 21.00 9.29 -26.37
CA ASN A 387 20.92 8.80 -27.72
C ASN A 387 19.84 9.64 -28.38
N ALA A 388 20.19 10.32 -29.48
CA ALA A 388 19.25 11.14 -30.24
C ALA A 388 17.91 10.42 -30.23
N PRO A 389 16.79 11.10 -29.86
CA PRO A 389 15.53 10.44 -29.58
C PRO A 389 15.31 9.39 -30.66
N VAL A 390 15.47 8.11 -30.28
CA VAL A 390 15.38 7.03 -31.25
C VAL A 390 13.95 7.15 -31.73
N ASP A 391 13.79 7.44 -33.02
CA ASP A 391 12.47 7.57 -33.61
C ASP A 391 11.72 6.28 -33.25
N ASP A 392 10.50 6.40 -32.72
CA ASP A 392 9.69 5.25 -32.30
C ASP A 392 9.55 4.24 -33.45
N LEU A 393 9.63 4.72 -34.70
CA LEU A 393 9.61 3.91 -35.92
C LEU A 393 10.88 3.07 -36.14
N THR A 394 11.98 3.40 -35.46
CA THR A 394 13.31 2.76 -35.59
C THR A 394 13.70 1.95 -34.35
N ASP A 395 12.93 2.01 -33.27
CA ASP A 395 13.19 1.27 -32.04
C ASP A 395 12.61 -0.15 -32.07
N LEU A 396 13.50 -1.16 -32.12
CA LEU A 396 13.13 -2.58 -32.06
C LEU A 396 12.59 -3.01 -30.69
N HIS A 397 12.79 -2.21 -29.64
CA HIS A 397 12.28 -2.42 -28.30
C HIS A 397 11.11 -1.48 -27.96
N TRP A 398 10.52 -0.84 -28.97
CA TRP A 398 9.37 0.02 -28.76
C TRP A 398 8.22 -0.75 -28.12
N CYS A 399 7.69 -0.18 -27.05
CA CYS A 399 6.50 -0.65 -26.37
C CYS A 399 5.52 0.51 -26.24
N PRO A 400 4.20 0.26 -26.33
CA PRO A 400 3.22 1.32 -26.14
C PRO A 400 3.34 1.91 -24.74
N ASP A 401 2.86 3.15 -24.58
CA ASP A 401 2.81 3.78 -23.28
C ASP A 401 1.83 3.03 -22.36
N PRO A 402 2.14 2.93 -21.05
CA PRO A 402 1.21 2.39 -20.06
C PRO A 402 -0.16 3.09 -20.10
N ILE A 403 -1.23 2.38 -19.77
CA ILE A 403 -2.60 2.92 -19.78
C ILE A 403 -2.79 4.15 -18.87
N ASP A 404 -1.93 4.27 -17.86
CA ASP A 404 -1.95 5.38 -16.91
C ASP A 404 -1.11 6.57 -17.37
N ALA A 405 -0.42 6.50 -18.51
CA ALA A 405 0.28 7.63 -19.11
C ALA A 405 -0.71 8.71 -19.56
N LEU A 406 -0.30 9.98 -19.40
CA LEU A 406 -1.08 11.11 -19.89
C LEU A 406 -0.92 11.25 -21.41
N PRO A 407 -1.89 11.84 -22.14
CA PRO A 407 -1.84 11.95 -23.60
C PRO A 407 -0.62 12.71 -24.15
N ASP A 408 -0.03 13.58 -23.34
CA ASP A 408 1.15 14.39 -23.63
C ASP A 408 2.46 13.81 -23.07
N PHE A 409 2.41 12.60 -22.50
CA PHE A 409 3.57 11.89 -21.98
C PHE A 409 4.58 11.61 -23.10
N LYS A 410 5.87 11.81 -22.80
CA LYS A 410 6.97 11.48 -23.70
C LYS A 410 8.07 10.79 -22.92
N LYS A 411 8.41 9.57 -23.31
CA LYS A 411 9.51 8.79 -22.71
C LYS A 411 10.83 9.58 -22.78
N GLY A 412 11.61 9.52 -21.71
CA GLY A 412 12.97 10.08 -21.64
C GLY A 412 13.10 11.57 -21.29
N LYS A 413 12.04 12.38 -21.31
CA LYS A 413 12.14 13.83 -21.00
C LYS A 413 12.53 14.16 -19.55
N ALA A 414 12.30 13.26 -18.61
CA ALA A 414 12.45 13.51 -17.18
C ALA A 414 13.64 12.80 -16.51
N LEU A 415 14.55 12.20 -17.31
CA LEU A 415 15.71 11.47 -16.79
C LEU A 415 16.82 12.40 -16.26
N ASP A 416 16.96 13.60 -16.82
CA ASP A 416 17.94 14.61 -16.38
C ASP A 416 17.26 15.64 -15.45
N VAL A 417 17.80 15.77 -14.23
CA VAL A 417 17.33 16.74 -13.23
C VAL A 417 17.46 18.18 -13.75
N LEU A 418 18.57 18.50 -14.42
CA LEU A 418 18.78 19.84 -14.96
C LEU A 418 17.85 20.12 -16.13
N GLY A 419 17.67 19.16 -17.04
CA GLY A 419 16.70 19.25 -18.13
C GLY A 419 15.26 19.43 -17.60
N ALA A 420 14.89 18.70 -16.55
CA ALA A 420 13.57 18.82 -15.93
C ALA A 420 13.36 20.19 -15.28
N LEU A 421 14.39 20.79 -14.67
CA LEU A 421 14.35 22.13 -14.07
C LEU A 421 14.30 23.24 -15.13
N THR A 422 15.12 23.14 -16.18
CA THR A 422 15.16 24.15 -17.25
C THR A 422 13.88 24.11 -18.07
N SER A 423 13.27 22.93 -18.25
CA SER A 423 11.96 22.76 -18.93
C SER A 423 10.77 23.43 -18.23
N ILE A 424 10.93 23.95 -17.01
CA ILE A 424 9.89 24.75 -16.34
C ILE A 424 9.63 26.03 -17.11
N TYR A 425 10.69 26.59 -17.73
CA TYR A 425 10.61 27.75 -18.60
C TYR A 425 10.59 27.33 -20.07
N THR A 426 9.82 28.06 -20.88
CA THR A 426 9.69 27.81 -22.32
C THR A 426 10.85 28.38 -23.12
N LEU A 427 11.52 29.41 -22.61
CA LEU A 427 12.62 30.11 -23.26
C LEU A 427 13.89 29.90 -22.45
N LEU A 428 14.92 29.31 -23.07
CA LEU A 428 16.25 29.19 -22.49
C LEU A 428 16.92 30.54 -22.26
N SER A 429 16.54 31.58 -23.03
CA SER A 429 17.12 32.92 -22.96
C SER A 429 17.05 33.52 -21.55
N VAL A 430 16.03 33.20 -20.77
CA VAL A 430 15.88 33.67 -19.38
C VAL A 430 17.05 33.21 -18.50
N PHE A 431 17.54 31.98 -18.70
CA PHE A 431 18.70 31.49 -17.98
C PHE A 431 19.98 32.14 -18.50
N VAL A 432 20.12 32.26 -19.82
CA VAL A 432 21.30 32.85 -20.48
C VAL A 432 21.49 34.31 -20.04
N GLU A 433 20.43 35.10 -19.97
CA GLU A 433 20.44 36.49 -19.49
C GLU A 433 20.91 36.58 -18.03
N GLU A 434 20.39 35.73 -17.15
CA GLU A 434 20.79 35.71 -15.73
C GLU A 434 22.24 35.20 -15.55
N PHE A 435 22.68 34.21 -16.31
CA PHE A 435 24.09 33.80 -16.35
C PHE A 435 24.97 34.95 -16.83
N THR A 436 24.58 35.64 -17.91
CA THR A 436 25.32 36.77 -18.48
C THR A 436 25.48 37.90 -17.47
N LYS A 437 24.39 38.26 -16.79
CA LYS A 437 24.40 39.26 -15.72
C LYS A 437 25.29 38.86 -14.54
N LEU A 438 25.21 37.60 -14.11
CA LEU A 438 26.01 37.11 -12.99
C LEU A 438 27.50 37.09 -13.33
N PHE A 439 27.88 36.47 -14.45
CA PHE A 439 29.28 36.38 -14.85
C PHE A 439 29.86 37.74 -15.21
N GLY A 440 29.09 38.64 -15.83
CA GLY A 440 29.51 40.03 -16.04
C GLY A 440 29.88 40.72 -14.72
N ASN A 441 29.05 40.60 -13.69
CA ASN A 441 29.36 41.15 -12.38
C ASN A 441 30.58 40.49 -11.71
N ARG A 442 30.81 39.19 -11.92
CA ARG A 442 31.99 38.48 -11.39
C ARG A 442 33.27 38.89 -12.13
N LEU A 443 33.22 39.04 -13.44
CA LEU A 443 34.35 39.47 -14.28
C LEU A 443 34.82 40.89 -13.92
N LEU A 444 33.91 41.80 -13.56
CA LEU A 444 34.27 43.15 -13.06
C LEU A 444 34.97 43.11 -11.70
N GLN A 445 34.78 42.05 -10.92
CA GLN A 445 35.41 41.84 -9.61
C GLN A 445 36.70 41.02 -9.77
N TRP A 446 37.63 41.53 -10.58
CA TRP A 446 38.92 40.90 -10.92
C TRP A 446 39.80 40.59 -9.70
N ASN A 447 39.57 41.22 -8.55
CA ASN A 447 40.25 40.93 -7.29
C ASN A 447 39.68 39.71 -6.52
N LYS A 448 38.47 39.26 -6.86
CA LYS A 448 37.76 38.18 -6.14
C LYS A 448 37.58 36.92 -6.96
N TYR A 449 37.51 37.03 -8.29
CA TYR A 449 37.21 35.90 -9.16
C TYR A 449 38.30 35.73 -10.23
N SER A 450 38.71 34.49 -10.47
CA SER A 450 39.62 34.14 -11.56
C SER A 450 38.86 34.00 -12.88
N THR A 451 39.41 34.59 -13.95
CA THR A 451 38.88 34.47 -15.32
C THR A 451 38.90 33.01 -15.80
N GLU A 452 39.90 32.22 -15.40
CA GLU A 452 40.03 30.81 -15.77
C GLU A 452 38.90 29.95 -15.16
N ASP A 453 38.54 30.21 -13.90
CA ASP A 453 37.43 29.52 -13.25
C ASP A 453 36.10 29.84 -13.93
N ILE A 454 35.89 31.11 -14.29
CA ILE A 454 34.69 31.55 -15.02
C ILE A 454 34.61 30.85 -16.38
N LEU A 455 35.71 30.80 -17.13
CA LEU A 455 35.79 30.10 -18.41
C LEU A 455 35.42 28.62 -18.29
N ARG A 456 35.95 27.91 -17.27
CA ARG A 456 35.58 26.52 -17.01
C ARG A 456 34.09 26.32 -16.75
N HIS A 457 33.46 27.20 -15.96
CA HIS A 457 32.01 27.11 -15.71
C HIS A 457 31.20 27.38 -16.99
N VAL A 458 31.64 28.33 -17.82
CA VAL A 458 30.99 28.64 -19.09
C VAL A 458 31.11 27.47 -20.07
N GLU A 459 32.25 26.77 -20.14
CA GLU A 459 32.41 25.56 -20.95
C GLU A 459 31.43 24.45 -20.56
N LEU A 460 31.24 24.22 -19.25
CA LEU A 460 30.24 23.25 -18.74
C LEU A 460 28.81 23.64 -19.13
N LEU A 461 28.49 24.94 -19.08
CA LEU A 461 27.19 25.45 -19.50
C LEU A 461 27.00 25.32 -21.01
N LYS A 462 28.01 25.63 -21.83
CA LYS A 462 27.98 25.44 -23.29
C LYS A 462 27.76 23.98 -23.67
N ALA A 463 28.40 23.05 -22.97
CA ALA A 463 28.20 21.63 -23.18
C ALA A 463 26.74 21.18 -22.94
N ARG A 464 25.98 21.94 -22.12
CA ARG A 464 24.61 21.61 -21.70
C ARG A 464 23.52 22.36 -22.45
N PHE A 465 23.68 23.68 -22.63
CA PHE A 465 22.67 24.55 -23.25
C PHE A 465 22.97 24.86 -24.73
N GLY A 466 24.18 24.50 -25.21
CA GLY A 466 24.64 24.79 -26.56
C GLY A 466 25.62 25.96 -26.60
N SER A 467 26.57 25.91 -27.53
CA SER A 467 27.63 26.92 -27.68
C SER A 467 27.10 28.29 -28.11
N ASN A 468 26.09 28.32 -28.97
CA ASN A 468 25.64 29.54 -29.65
C ASN A 468 24.94 30.52 -28.70
N GLU A 469 24.33 30.01 -27.62
CA GLU A 469 23.60 30.81 -26.65
C GLU A 469 24.53 31.67 -25.78
N PHE A 470 25.81 31.32 -25.66
CA PHE A 470 26.77 32.00 -24.78
C PHE A 470 27.78 32.89 -25.53
N ALA A 471 27.51 33.24 -26.79
CA ALA A 471 28.41 34.09 -27.59
C ALA A 471 28.70 35.46 -26.92
N THR A 472 27.71 36.07 -26.28
CA THR A 472 27.88 37.33 -25.53
C THR A 472 28.88 37.15 -24.37
N LEU A 473 28.79 36.05 -23.62
CA LEU A 473 29.73 35.76 -22.54
C LEU A 473 31.16 35.52 -23.04
N ASP A 474 31.29 34.92 -24.22
CA ASP A 474 32.62 34.69 -24.83
C ASP A 474 33.34 35.99 -25.14
N VAL A 475 32.61 36.96 -25.72
CA VAL A 475 33.16 38.30 -25.96
C VAL A 475 33.52 38.99 -24.64
N MET A 476 32.68 38.88 -23.60
CA MET A 476 32.98 39.48 -22.30
C MET A 476 34.24 38.88 -21.65
N ILE A 477 34.47 37.57 -21.77
CA ILE A 477 35.69 36.93 -21.27
C ILE A 477 36.91 37.38 -22.09
N GLN A 478 36.79 37.44 -23.41
CA GLN A 478 37.84 37.92 -24.31
C GLN A 478 38.22 39.38 -24.01
N ASP A 479 37.24 40.27 -23.79
CA ASP A 479 37.46 41.68 -23.44
C ASP A 479 38.35 41.81 -22.19
N ILE A 480 38.11 40.99 -21.17
CA ILE A 480 38.90 41.01 -19.91
C ILE A 480 40.32 40.46 -20.15
N GLN A 481 40.45 39.39 -20.93
CA GLN A 481 41.76 38.81 -21.26
C GLN A 481 42.61 39.78 -22.09
N GLU A 482 42.04 40.37 -23.13
CA GLU A 482 42.71 41.36 -23.98
C GLU A 482 43.03 42.63 -23.20
N SER A 483 42.11 43.10 -22.35
CA SER A 483 42.37 44.22 -21.45
C SER A 483 43.55 43.99 -20.52
N ALA A 484 43.69 42.79 -19.97
CA ALA A 484 44.80 42.45 -19.10
C ALA A 484 46.13 42.49 -19.87
N LEU A 485 46.16 42.00 -21.11
CA LEU A 485 47.32 42.08 -21.99
C LEU A 485 47.68 43.54 -22.31
N ILE A 486 46.71 44.34 -22.76
CA ILE A 486 46.93 45.76 -23.09
C ILE A 486 47.35 46.55 -21.84
N SER A 487 46.72 46.30 -20.69
CA SER A 487 47.12 46.95 -19.44
C SER A 487 48.58 46.61 -19.10
N SER A 488 49.05 45.38 -19.34
CA SER A 488 50.44 45.01 -19.08
C SER A 488 51.44 45.74 -19.99
N GLU A 489 51.06 46.02 -21.24
CA GLU A 489 51.89 46.76 -22.20
C GLU A 489 51.89 48.27 -21.96
N VAL A 490 50.78 48.84 -21.49
CA VAL A 490 50.58 50.29 -21.33
C VAL A 490 50.93 50.79 -19.92
N SER A 491 51.02 49.90 -18.92
CA SER A 491 51.19 50.29 -17.51
C SER A 491 52.50 51.03 -17.25
N HIS A 492 52.40 52.35 -17.17
CA HIS A 492 53.40 53.26 -16.62
C HIS A 492 52.82 53.94 -15.35
N GLY A 493 52.67 53.21 -14.25
CA GLY A 493 52.22 53.78 -12.96
C GLY A 493 51.22 52.91 -12.18
N PRO A 494 50.57 53.45 -11.13
CA PRO A 494 49.62 52.72 -10.26
C PRO A 494 48.21 52.56 -10.85
N VAL A 495 48.03 52.85 -12.14
CA VAL A 495 46.71 52.86 -12.79
C VAL A 495 46.46 51.52 -13.48
N SER A 496 45.44 50.77 -13.03
CA SER A 496 44.92 49.60 -13.73
C SER A 496 43.79 50.02 -14.69
N LEU A 497 43.93 49.71 -15.97
CA LEU A 497 42.93 49.99 -16.99
C LEU A 497 42.22 48.71 -17.41
N THR A 498 40.91 48.80 -17.63
CA THR A 498 40.09 47.70 -18.18
C THR A 498 39.23 48.27 -19.30
N ILE A 499 39.32 47.68 -20.49
CA ILE A 499 38.68 48.14 -21.72
C ILE A 499 37.55 47.16 -22.04
N LEU A 500 36.31 47.65 -22.07
CA LEU A 500 35.12 46.81 -22.25
C LEU A 500 34.37 47.19 -23.52
N SER A 501 33.80 46.20 -24.20
CA SER A 501 32.95 46.44 -25.37
C SER A 501 31.55 46.94 -24.96
N LYS A 502 31.13 48.13 -25.43
CA LYS A 502 29.86 48.74 -24.98
C LYS A 502 28.61 47.88 -25.20
N ILE A 503 28.59 47.09 -26.29
CA ILE A 503 27.39 46.34 -26.72
C ILE A 503 27.16 45.08 -25.88
N TYR A 504 28.23 44.44 -25.39
CA TYR A 504 28.15 43.13 -24.73
C TYR A 504 28.11 43.22 -23.20
N TRP A 505 28.20 44.42 -22.63
CA TRP A 505 28.19 44.67 -21.18
C TRP A 505 26.94 45.45 -20.72
N PRO A 506 25.74 44.84 -20.75
CA PRO A 506 24.48 45.52 -20.46
C PRO A 506 24.44 46.08 -19.02
N THR A 507 25.04 45.38 -18.05
CA THR A 507 25.08 45.83 -16.65
C THR A 507 25.82 47.16 -16.46
N VAL A 508 26.85 47.42 -17.27
CA VAL A 508 27.61 48.68 -17.22
C VAL A 508 26.91 49.75 -18.05
N ALA A 509 26.42 49.38 -19.24
CA ALA A 509 25.73 50.31 -20.13
C ALA A 509 24.42 50.85 -19.53
N ASP A 510 23.61 50.01 -18.89
CA ASP A 510 22.33 50.40 -18.27
C ASP A 510 22.51 51.30 -17.04
N SER A 511 23.68 51.21 -16.38
CA SER A 511 24.03 52.05 -15.23
C SER A 511 24.51 53.46 -15.62
N LEU A 512 24.75 53.70 -16.91
CA LEU A 512 25.19 54.97 -17.45
C LEU A 512 23.97 55.66 -18.09
N SER A 513 23.18 56.39 -17.30
CA SER A 513 22.19 57.29 -17.89
C SER A 513 22.89 58.50 -18.50
N ASP A 514 22.39 59.05 -19.61
CA ASP A 514 22.98 60.24 -20.27
C ASP A 514 23.08 61.49 -19.34
N ASN A 515 22.48 61.43 -18.14
CA ASN A 515 22.47 62.49 -17.14
C ASN A 515 23.46 62.27 -15.97
N ASP A 516 24.13 61.12 -15.90
CA ASP A 516 25.07 60.81 -14.81
C ASP A 516 26.47 61.33 -15.14
N PHE A 517 26.68 62.64 -14.96
CA PHE A 517 28.01 63.25 -15.11
C PHE A 517 28.82 63.09 -13.82
N PHE A 518 29.92 62.34 -13.90
CA PHE A 518 30.93 62.28 -12.84
C PHE A 518 32.05 63.30 -13.10
N ILE A 519 32.24 64.26 -12.20
CA ILE A 519 33.37 65.19 -12.27
C ILE A 519 34.61 64.46 -11.77
N VAL A 520 35.52 64.12 -12.69
CA VAL A 520 36.80 63.50 -12.35
C VAL A 520 37.63 64.49 -11.51
N PRO A 521 38.06 64.12 -10.28
CA PRO A 521 38.92 64.97 -9.47
C PRO A 521 40.22 65.27 -10.21
N ILE A 522 40.55 66.56 -10.36
CA ILE A 522 41.87 66.99 -10.85
C ILE A 522 42.83 66.95 -9.66
N GLU A 523 43.18 65.75 -9.19
CA GLU A 523 44.18 65.62 -8.13
C GLU A 523 45.58 65.74 -8.73
N ALA A 524 46.18 66.90 -8.53
CA ALA A 524 47.61 67.11 -8.72
C ALA A 524 48.38 66.21 -7.75
N ARG A 525 48.96 65.13 -8.29
CA ARG A 525 49.87 64.15 -7.65
C ARG A 525 49.19 63.01 -6.89
N PHE A 526 48.96 61.90 -7.60
CA PHE A 526 49.12 60.57 -7.01
C PHE A 526 50.60 60.43 -6.59
N GLN A 527 50.88 60.47 -5.28
CA GLN A 527 52.20 60.16 -4.70
C GLN A 527 52.37 58.66 -4.50
#